data_AF-A0A442FVD6-F1
#
_entry.id   AF-A0A442FVD6-F1
#
_cell.length_a   1.000
_cell.length_b   1.000
_cell.length_c   1.000
_cell.angle_alpha   90.00
_cell.angle_beta   90.00
_cell.angle_gamma   90.00
#
_symmetry.space_group_name_H-M   'P 1'
#
loop_
_entity.id
_entity.type
_entity.pdbx_description
1 polymer ?
#
loop_
_entity_poly.entity_id
_entity_poly.type
_entity_poly.pdbx_seq_one_letter_code
_entity_poly.pdbx_strand_id
1 'polypeptide(L)'
;MTDWIGILKEQTANGDEMGREVPKMLANPDISETQVKTLFAALEKQADFAEKLRLALEKFGHDFPIIKAAERLEERYADLAASAAEKLKAMRK
;
A
#
# COMPACT_ATOMS: atom_id res chain seq x y z
N MET A 1 13.91 -21.54 -2.82
CA MET A 1 13.69 -20.71 -1.62
C MET A 1 13.14 -19.39 -2.11
N THR A 2 12.05 -18.87 -1.52
CA THR A 2 11.45 -17.59 -1.92
C THR A 2 12.43 -16.45 -1.63
N ASP A 3 12.65 -15.56 -2.60
CA ASP A 3 13.48 -14.35 -2.41
C ASP A 3 12.67 -13.24 -1.73
N TRP A 4 12.53 -13.35 -0.42
CA TRP A 4 11.76 -12.38 0.38
C TRP A 4 12.34 -10.97 0.34
N ILE A 5 13.66 -10.83 0.20
CA ILE A 5 14.34 -9.52 0.15
C ILE A 5 14.14 -8.86 -1.22
N GLY A 6 14.23 -9.63 -2.30
CA GLY A 6 13.89 -9.15 -3.64
C GLY A 6 12.45 -8.64 -3.70
N ILE A 7 11.50 -9.43 -3.18
CA ILE A 7 10.09 -9.03 -3.09
C ILE A 7 9.93 -7.74 -2.28
N LEU A 8 10.56 -7.63 -1.11
CA LEU A 8 10.47 -6.41 -0.28
C LEU A 8 11.00 -5.17 -1.01
N LYS A 9 12.13 -5.28 -1.72
CA LYS A 9 12.69 -4.17 -2.50
C LYS A 9 11.74 -3.71 -3.61
N GLU A 10 11.19 -4.66 -4.37
CA GLU A 10 10.22 -4.36 -5.42
C GLU A 10 8.97 -3.68 -4.86
N GLN A 11 8.41 -4.24 -3.78
CA GLN A 11 7.22 -3.66 -3.18
C GLN A 11 7.48 -2.28 -2.56
N THR A 12 8.68 -2.04 -2.02
CA THR A 12 9.06 -0.72 -1.52
C THR A 12 9.09 0.31 -2.66
N ALA A 13 9.69 -0.05 -3.81
CA ALA A 13 9.72 0.83 -4.97
C ALA A 13 8.29 1.12 -5.50
N ASN A 14 7.45 0.09 -5.57
CA ASN A 14 6.05 0.26 -5.95
C ASN A 14 5.29 1.15 -4.94
N GLY A 15 5.50 0.96 -3.63
CA GLY A 15 4.89 1.78 -2.59
C GLY A 15 5.35 3.25 -2.63
N ASP A 16 6.61 3.50 -3.01
CA ASP A 16 7.14 4.84 -3.25
C ASP A 16 6.48 5.51 -4.46
N GLU A 17 6.28 4.77 -5.55
CA GLU A 17 5.57 5.26 -6.73
C GLU A 17 4.10 5.55 -6.43
N MET A 18 3.40 4.60 -5.80
CA MET A 18 1.99 4.76 -5.40
C MET A 18 1.81 5.94 -4.44
N GLY A 19 2.76 6.14 -3.52
CA GLY A 19 2.77 7.31 -2.63
C GLY A 19 2.81 8.66 -3.34
N ARG A 20 3.29 8.70 -4.59
CA ARG A 20 3.33 9.93 -5.42
C ARG A 20 2.13 10.03 -6.36
N GLU A 21 1.70 8.91 -6.93
CA GLU A 21 0.64 8.90 -7.94
C GLU A 21 -0.77 8.92 -7.34
N VAL A 22 -1.01 8.20 -6.24
CA VAL A 22 -2.33 8.13 -5.60
C VAL A 22 -2.84 9.52 -5.20
N PRO A 23 -2.06 10.39 -4.52
CA PRO A 23 -2.53 11.73 -4.19
C PRO A 23 -2.90 12.56 -5.43
N LYS A 24 -2.14 12.43 -6.54
CA LYS A 24 -2.44 13.13 -7.80
C LYS A 24 -3.74 12.63 -8.43
N MET A 25 -3.95 11.31 -8.44
CA MET A 25 -5.19 10.71 -8.93
C MET A 25 -6.40 11.18 -8.11
N LEU A 26 -6.28 11.18 -6.76
CA LEU A 26 -7.37 11.62 -5.88
C LEU A 26 -7.67 13.13 -5.98
N ALA A 27 -6.66 13.93 -6.33
CA ALA A 27 -6.80 15.37 -6.57
C ALA A 27 -7.46 15.70 -7.92
N ASN A 28 -7.52 14.76 -8.86
CA ASN A 28 -8.19 14.97 -10.14
C ASN A 28 -9.70 15.22 -9.91
N PRO A 29 -10.26 16.36 -10.35
CA PRO A 29 -11.70 16.65 -10.21
C PRO A 29 -12.59 15.69 -11.01
N ASP A 30 -12.08 15.12 -12.11
CA ASP A 30 -12.83 14.24 -13.01
C ASP A 30 -12.78 12.76 -12.59
N ILE A 31 -12.14 12.43 -11.46
CA ILE A 31 -12.08 11.05 -10.97
C ILE A 31 -13.48 10.57 -10.57
N SER A 32 -13.90 9.44 -11.14
CA SER A 32 -15.21 8.84 -10.83
C SER A 32 -15.19 8.05 -9.51
N GLU A 33 -16.36 7.91 -8.86
CA GLU A 33 -16.49 7.13 -7.63
C GLU A 33 -16.02 5.67 -7.84
N THR A 34 -16.32 5.10 -9.01
CA THR A 34 -15.88 3.75 -9.38
C THR A 34 -14.35 3.65 -9.42
N GLN A 35 -13.66 4.62 -10.01
CA GLN A 35 -12.19 4.64 -10.02
C GLN A 35 -11.61 4.73 -8.60
N VAL A 36 -12.19 5.58 -7.73
CA VAL A 36 -11.74 5.69 -6.34
C VAL A 36 -12.01 4.39 -5.56
N LYS A 37 -13.15 3.71 -5.78
CA LYS A 37 -13.44 2.39 -5.18
C LYS A 37 -12.45 1.33 -5.61
N THR A 38 -12.14 1.26 -6.91
CA THR A 38 -11.14 0.33 -7.44
C THR A 38 -9.76 0.61 -6.85
N LEU A 39 -9.38 1.89 -6.74
CA LEU A 39 -8.12 2.29 -6.14
C LEU A 39 -8.04 1.90 -4.66
N PHE A 40 -9.10 2.18 -3.90
CA PHE A 40 -9.20 1.79 -2.49
C PHE A 40 -8.99 0.28 -2.30
N ALA A 41 -9.73 -0.55 -3.03
CA ALA A 41 -9.61 -2.00 -2.94
C ALA A 41 -8.22 -2.52 -3.35
N ALA A 42 -7.58 -1.87 -4.32
CA ALA A 42 -6.22 -2.21 -4.71
C ALA A 42 -5.21 -1.88 -3.61
N LEU A 43 -5.36 -0.74 -2.94
CA LEU A 43 -4.48 -0.31 -1.84
C LEU A 43 -4.65 -1.19 -0.60
N GLU A 44 -5.88 -1.58 -0.25
CA GLU A 44 -6.13 -2.57 0.82
C GLU A 44 -5.43 -3.90 0.52
N LYS A 45 -5.55 -4.39 -0.72
CA LYS A 45 -4.87 -5.63 -1.13
C LYS A 45 -3.33 -5.53 -1.02
N GLN A 46 -2.76 -4.35 -1.27
CA GLN A 46 -1.32 -4.14 -1.10
C GLN A 46 -0.90 -4.06 0.37
N ALA A 47 -1.71 -3.45 1.24
CA ALA A 47 -1.49 -3.47 2.68
C ALA A 47 -1.51 -4.91 3.22
N ASP A 48 -2.54 -5.69 2.86
CA ASP A 48 -2.64 -7.12 3.22
C ASP A 48 -1.45 -7.94 2.73
N PHE A 49 -0.92 -7.62 1.54
CA PHE A 49 0.25 -8.29 1.02
C PHE A 49 1.50 -7.93 1.82
N ALA A 50 1.70 -6.64 2.13
CA ALA A 50 2.82 -6.16 2.92
C ALA A 50 2.83 -6.75 4.34
N GLU A 51 1.66 -6.89 4.96
CA GLU A 51 1.50 -7.59 6.25
C GLU A 51 1.96 -9.05 6.14
N LYS A 52 1.47 -9.80 5.14
CA LYS A 52 1.88 -11.20 4.91
C LYS A 52 3.37 -11.33 4.64
N LEU A 53 3.95 -10.37 3.92
CA LEU A 53 5.39 -10.30 3.69
C LEU A 53 6.15 -10.07 5.00
N ARG A 54 5.72 -9.13 5.83
CA ARG A 54 6.30 -8.86 7.16
C ARG A 54 6.28 -10.11 8.04
N LEU A 55 5.13 -10.80 8.12
CA LEU A 55 4.97 -12.03 8.89
C LEU A 55 5.87 -13.17 8.35
N ALA A 56 6.04 -13.27 7.04
CA ALA A 56 6.95 -14.24 6.45
C ALA A 56 8.41 -13.92 6.82
N LEU A 57 8.83 -12.65 6.69
CA LEU A 57 10.18 -12.20 7.05
C LEU A 57 10.49 -12.51 8.52
N GLU A 58 9.55 -12.24 9.43
CA GLU A 58 9.65 -12.57 10.84
C GLU A 58 9.77 -14.08 11.06
N LYS A 59 8.88 -14.87 10.44
CA LYS A 59 8.88 -16.34 10.56
C LYS A 59 10.20 -16.98 10.09
N PHE A 60 10.83 -16.44 9.06
CA PHE A 60 12.08 -16.95 8.52
C PHE A 60 13.33 -16.35 9.20
N GLY A 61 13.15 -15.55 10.24
CA GLY A 61 14.26 -15.04 11.07
C GLY A 61 15.09 -13.96 10.41
N HIS A 62 14.50 -13.16 9.51
CA HIS A 62 15.18 -12.00 8.95
C HIS A 62 15.42 -10.92 10.01
N ASP A 63 16.46 -10.12 9.83
CA ASP A 63 16.86 -9.10 10.81
C ASP A 63 15.76 -8.05 11.03
N PHE A 64 15.73 -7.52 12.25
CA PHE A 64 14.76 -6.50 12.67
C PHE A 64 14.61 -5.30 11.69
N PRO A 65 15.68 -4.73 11.10
CA PRO A 65 15.53 -3.64 10.12
C PRO A 65 14.74 -4.03 8.87
N ILE A 66 14.82 -5.29 8.44
CA ILE A 66 14.11 -5.82 7.27
C ILE A 66 12.61 -5.93 7.59
N ILE A 67 12.28 -6.46 8.77
CA ILE A 67 10.90 -6.55 9.26
C ILE A 67 10.30 -5.14 9.39
N LYS A 68 11.05 -4.19 9.96
CA LYS A 68 10.63 -2.78 10.08
C LYS A 68 10.42 -2.09 8.72
N ALA A 69 11.19 -2.46 7.70
CA ALA A 69 10.96 -1.94 6.35
C ALA A 69 9.64 -2.46 5.75
N ALA A 70 9.30 -3.72 5.98
CA ALA A 70 8.02 -4.29 5.57
C ALA A 70 6.83 -3.67 6.32
N GLU A 71 6.97 -3.41 7.62
CA GLU A 71 5.96 -2.70 8.44
C GLU A 71 5.69 -1.28 7.93
N ARG A 72 6.73 -0.52 7.60
CA ARG A 72 6.57 0.83 7.01
C ARG A 72 5.87 0.81 5.66
N LEU A 73 6.08 -0.25 4.89
CA LEU A 73 5.42 -0.43 3.61
C LEU A 73 3.93 -0.74 3.80
N GLU A 74 3.59 -1.59 4.77
CA GLU A 74 2.22 -1.88 5.19
C GLU A 74 1.49 -0.60 5.63
N GLU A 75 2.07 0.17 6.55
CA GLU A 75 1.54 1.45 7.02
C GLU A 75 1.27 2.42 5.86
N ARG A 76 2.21 2.51 4.91
CA ARG A 76 2.04 3.39 3.75
C ARG A 76 0.84 3.01 2.89
N TYR A 77 0.65 1.73 2.59
CA TYR A 77 -0.50 1.31 1.80
C TYR A 77 -1.81 1.54 2.55
N ALA A 78 -1.81 1.35 3.88
CA ALA A 78 -2.96 1.67 4.73
C ALA A 78 -3.31 3.17 4.71
N ASP A 79 -2.32 4.06 4.80
CA ASP A 79 -2.52 5.52 4.72
C ASP A 79 -3.10 5.96 3.36
N LEU A 80 -2.60 5.36 2.28
CA LEU A 80 -3.11 5.62 0.93
C LEU A 80 -4.55 5.11 0.79
N ALA A 81 -4.87 3.92 1.31
CA ALA A 81 -6.23 3.40 1.33
C ALA A 81 -7.16 4.33 2.14
N ALA A 82 -6.73 4.81 3.32
CA ALA A 82 -7.48 5.76 4.12
C ALA A 82 -7.76 7.07 3.35
N SER A 83 -6.79 7.57 2.60
CA SER A 83 -6.95 8.75 1.73
C SER A 83 -8.01 8.53 0.65
N ALA A 84 -8.01 7.36 0.01
CA ALA A 84 -9.04 6.99 -0.98
C ALA A 84 -10.42 6.84 -0.34
N ALA A 85 -10.51 6.28 0.87
CA ALA A 85 -11.75 6.16 1.62
C ALA A 85 -12.34 7.53 1.99
N GLU A 86 -11.52 8.48 2.44
CA GLU A 86 -11.98 9.84 2.72
C GLU A 86 -12.45 10.56 1.45
N LYS A 87 -11.78 10.36 0.30
CA LYS A 87 -12.29 10.86 -1.00
C LYS A 87 -13.67 10.28 -1.33
N LEU A 88 -13.88 8.97 -1.18
CA LEU A 88 -15.18 8.34 -1.41
C LEU A 88 -16.27 8.93 -0.53
N LYS A 89 -15.96 9.17 0.75
CA LYS A 89 -16.88 9.79 1.70
C LYS A 89 -17.22 11.22 1.30
N ALA A 90 -16.27 11.99 0.77
CA ALA A 90 -16.49 13.35 0.28
C ALA A 90 -17.38 13.38 -0.98
N MET A 91 -17.27 12.38 -1.86
CA MET A 91 -18.09 12.29 -3.09
C MET A 91 -19.56 11.90 -2.85
N ARG A 92 -19.86 11.33 -1.67
CA ARG A 92 -21.22 10.92 -1.27
C ARG A 92 -22.00 12.02 -0.53
N LYS A 93 -21.34 13.14 -0.24
CA LYS A 93 -21.96 14.34 0.37
C LYS A 93 -22.36 15.31 -0.73
#